data_AF-A0A2A2V7L6-F1
#
_entry.id   AF-A0A2A2V7L6-F1
#
_cell.length_a   1.000
_cell.length_b   1.000
_cell.length_c   1.000
_cell.angle_alpha   90.00
_cell.angle_beta   90.00
_cell.angle_gamma   90.00
#
_symmetry.space_group_name_H-M   'P 1'
#
loop_
_entity.id
_entity.type
_entity.pdbx_description
1 polymer ?
#
loop_
_entity_poly.entity_id
_entity_poly.type
_entity_poly.pdbx_seq_one_letter_code
_entity_poly.pdbx_strand_id
1 'polypeptide(L)' 'MTDELQYRGHRLVVVEQPGGGSLVEITSLSGGQTIRTMTYQSREEAIALAKRNIDKHPGG' A
#
# COMPACT_ATOMS: atom_id res chain seq x y z
N MET A 1 -6.83 -13.21 0.77
CA MET A 1 -7.56 -12.47 -0.28
C MET A 1 -6.73 -11.28 -0.71
N THR A 2 -7.04 -10.72 -1.87
CA THR A 2 -6.39 -9.49 -2.36
C THR A 2 -7.44 -8.40 -2.45
N ASP A 3 -7.20 -7.28 -1.76
CA ASP A 3 -8.07 -6.11 -1.80
C ASP A 3 -7.38 -4.96 -2.51
N GLU A 4 -8.13 -4.20 -3.28
CA GLU A 4 -7.60 -3.10 -4.04
C GLU A 4 -8.33 -1.81 -3.75
N LEU A 5 -7.56 -0.76 -3.51
CA LEU A 5 -8.11 0.58 -3.38
C LEU A 5 -7.20 1.62 -4.06
N GLN A 6 -7.80 2.71 -4.50
CA GLN A 6 -7.07 3.84 -5.10
C GLN A 6 -7.07 5.01 -4.13
N TYR A 7 -5.92 5.67 -3.99
CA TYR A 7 -5.74 6.81 -3.09
C TYR A 7 -4.72 7.80 -3.66
N ARG A 8 -5.11 9.07 -3.81
CA ARG A 8 -4.25 10.18 -4.26
C ARG A 8 -3.34 9.83 -5.47
N GLY A 9 -3.90 9.20 -6.50
CA GLY A 9 -3.15 8.81 -7.70
C GLY A 9 -2.25 7.58 -7.54
N HIS A 10 -2.40 6.84 -6.45
CA HIS A 10 -1.70 5.59 -6.18
C HIS A 10 -2.71 4.44 -6.07
N ARG A 11 -2.34 3.27 -6.57
CA ARG A 11 -3.04 2.01 -6.37
C ARG A 11 -2.42 1.27 -5.19
N LEU A 12 -3.27 0.87 -4.26
CA LEU A 12 -2.94 0.19 -3.04
C LEU A 12 -3.53 -1.22 -3.12
N VAL A 13 -2.67 -2.23 -3.23
CA VAL A 13 -3.08 -3.64 -3.28
C VAL A 13 -2.70 -4.29 -1.96
N VAL A 14 -3.68 -4.75 -1.18
CA VAL A 14 -3.45 -5.45 0.08
C VAL A 14 -3.51 -6.95 -0.16
N VAL A 15 -2.42 -7.64 0.13
CA VAL A 15 -2.26 -9.08 -0.02
C VAL A 15 -2.12 -9.71 1.36
N GLU A 16 -3.08 -10.54 1.75
CA GLU A 16 -2.96 -11.32 2.99
C GLU A 16 -1.91 -12.43 2.82
N GLN A 17 -0.95 -12.51 3.74
CA GLN A 17 0.12 -13.49 3.70
C GLN A 17 -0.25 -14.77 4.47
N PRO A 18 0.15 -15.95 3.97
CA PRO A 18 -0.19 -17.25 4.58
C PRO A 18 0.48 -17.50 5.94
N GLY A 19 1.37 -16.63 6.42
CA GLY A 19 2.01 -16.68 7.74
C GLY A 19 1.40 -15.76 8.80
N GLY A 20 0.28 -15.10 8.48
CA GLY A 20 -0.25 -14.01 9.29
C GLY A 20 0.39 -12.67 8.91
N GLY A 21 -0.46 -11.68 8.65
CA GLY A 21 -0.05 -10.36 8.21
C GLY A 21 -0.56 -9.99 6.82
N SER A 22 -0.48 -8.71 6.50
CA SER A 22 -0.94 -8.09 5.27
C SER A 22 0.22 -7.32 4.64
N LEU A 23 0.56 -7.67 3.41
CA LEU A 23 1.43 -6.86 2.57
C LEU A 23 0.58 -5.80 1.89
N VAL A 24 1.09 -4.59 1.74
CA VAL A 24 0.52 -3.63 0.79
C VAL A 24 1.47 -3.51 -0.39
N GLU A 25 0.96 -3.24 -1.58
CA GLU A 25 1.76 -2.81 -2.71
C GLU A 25 1.24 -1.44 -3.13
N ILE A 26 2.14 -0.45 -3.13
CA ILE A 26 1.83 0.91 -3.56
C ILE A 26 2.39 1.10 -4.97
N THR A 27 1.51 1.22 -5.95
CA THR A 27 1.86 1.49 -7.35
C THR A 27 1.41 2.90 -7.71
N SER A 28 2.34 3.75 -8.13
CA SER A 28 1.98 5.06 -8.65
C SER A 28 1.30 4.92 -10.01
N LEU A 29 0.12 5.53 -10.19
CA LEU A 29 -0.61 5.50 -11.46
C LEU A 29 0.00 6.45 -12.50
N SER A 30 0.84 7.39 -12.06
CA SER A 30 1.51 8.37 -12.92
C SER A 30 2.72 7.80 -13.69
N GLY A 31 2.88 6.47 -13.74
CA GLY A 31 4.03 5.81 -14.36
C GLY A 31 5.30 5.82 -13.50
N GLY A 32 5.17 6.13 -12.21
CA GLY A 32 6.27 6.15 -11.25
C GLY A 32 6.67 4.76 -10.72
N GLN A 33 7.81 4.71 -10.03
CA GLN A 33 8.38 3.50 -9.43
C GLN A 33 7.39 2.87 -8.44
N THR A 34 7.15 1.56 -8.57
CA THR A 34 6.36 0.80 -7.59
C THR A 34 7.12 0.77 -6.27
N ILE A 35 6.54 1.37 -5.23
CA ILE A 35 7.10 1.35 -3.88
C ILE A 35 6.63 0.05 -3.24
N ARG A 36 7.41 -1.01 -3.46
CA ARG A 36 7.15 -2.34 -2.88
C ARG A 36 7.19 -2.24 -1.37
N THR A 37 6.11 -2.66 -0.71
CA THR A 37 5.79 -2.24 0.66
C THR A 37 5.95 -3.38 1.68
N MET A 38 6.00 -2.97 2.96
CA MET A 38 6.30 -3.79 4.13
C MET A 38 5.15 -4.72 4.53
N THR A 39 5.48 -5.78 5.28
CA THR A 39 4.52 -6.67 5.92
C THR A 39 3.99 -6.04 7.21
N TYR A 40 2.66 -5.95 7.36
CA TYR A 40 1.99 -5.43 8.55
C TYR A 40 1.16 -6.52 9.23
N GLN A 41 0.86 -6.38 10.52
CA GLN A 41 0.09 -7.38 11.27
C GLN A 41 -1.40 -7.39 10.88
N SER A 42 -1.96 -6.21 10.60
CA SER A 42 -3.39 -6.03 10.30
C SER A 42 -3.60 -5.29 8.97
N ARG A 43 -4.64 -5.66 8.22
CA ARG A 43 -5.03 -5.00 6.96
C ARG A 43 -5.31 -3.50 7.12
N GLU A 44 -6.05 -3.12 8.16
CA GLU A 44 -6.40 -1.71 8.40
C GLU A 44 -5.17 -0.85 8.70
N GLU A 45 -4.25 -1.36 9.53
CA GLU A 45 -2.96 -0.71 9.79
C GLU A 45 -2.13 -0.58 8.52
N ALA A 46 -2.11 -1.64 7.71
CA ALA A 46 -1.41 -1.68 6.43
C ALA A 46 -1.88 -0.55 5.51
N ILE A 47 -3.20 -0.38 5.38
CA ILE A 47 -3.81 0.69 4.57
C ILE A 47 -3.53 2.07 5.17
N ALA A 48 -3.68 2.24 6.49
CA ALA A 48 -3.46 3.53 7.15
C ALA A 48 -2.00 3.99 7.01
N LEU A 49 -1.03 3.08 7.18
CA LEU A 49 0.39 3.38 7.00
C LEU A 49 0.76 3.63 5.55
N ALA A 50 0.19 2.88 4.60
CA ALA A 50 0.42 3.11 3.19
C ALA A 50 -0.09 4.50 2.76
N LYS A 51 -1.29 4.90 3.20
CA LYS A 51 -1.80 6.26 3.03
C LYS A 51 -0.89 7.30 3.66
N ARG A 52 -0.43 7.07 4.90
CA ARG A 52 0.50 7.98 5.60
C ARG A 52 1.84 8.14 4.88
N ASN A 53 2.35 7.09 4.22
CA ASN A 53 3.57 7.17 3.42
C ASN A 53 3.36 8.02 2.17
N ILE A 54 2.23 7.84 1.47
CA ILE A 54 1.85 8.69 0.34
C ILE A 54 1.69 10.16 0.78
N ASP A 55 1.07 10.39 1.95
CA ASP A 55 0.92 11.74 2.53
C ASP A 55 2.25 12.35 2.99
N LYS A 56 3.22 11.54 3.45
CA LYS A 56 4.56 11.99 3.83
C LYS A 56 5.48 12.26 2.64
N HIS A 57 5.28 11.57 1.53
CA HIS A 57 5.98 11.81 0.28
C HIS A 57 4.97 12.23 -0.81
N PRO A 58 4.41 13.45 -0.74
CA PRO A 58 3.43 13.95 -1.72
C PRO A 58 4.00 14.20 -3.13
N GLY A 59 5.16 13.63 -3.47
CA GLY A 59 5.90 13.90 -4.70
C GLY A 59 6.88 15.05 -4.51
N GLY A 60 8.16 14.74 -4.73
CA GLY A 60 9.15 15.71 -5.19
C GLY A 60 9.25 15.62 -6.70
#